data_AF-W6KCG8-F1
#
_entry.id   AF-W6KCG8-F1
#
_cell.length_a   1.000
_cell.length_b   1.000
_cell.length_c   1.000
_cell.angle_alpha   90.00
_cell.angle_beta   90.00
_cell.angle_gamma   90.00
#
_symmetry.space_group_name_H-M   'P 1'
#
loop_
_entity.id
_entity.type
_entity.pdbx_description
1 polymer ?
#
loop_
_entity_poly.entity_id
_entity_poly.type
_entity_poly.pdbx_seq_one_letter_code
_entity_poly.pdbx_strand_id
1 'polypeptide(L)'
;MDGVSGGSGTNRLVGGAGEDTFGLHGDVETQVVGDNLGDMPDNRKEPISSESGENKRNPMNDDHYGYDAGYASDQQALENDRQSIPIVTMEKDRIDALKSGDPAIFQIERNPKADNERKFWEKPSLGYDAVKEHDRTIEKMAEKHKVDPDLIRAVMWAENARGHWYGANDFLDRIGFSDTVMPMNINPDEWASLIEKQGDRLENPLDNIEAATILIKRIGQRIEGPTDAAKIGSIWNFSGREKTSDFGEYIGRLYKDRPWNKDRPDG
;
A
#
# COMPACT_ATOMS: atom_id res chain seq x y z
N MET A 1 -47.03 25.43 -56.42
CA MET A 1 -46.44 24.25 -55.76
C MET A 1 -44.92 24.42 -55.85
N ASP A 2 -44.32 25.45 -55.23
CA ASP A 2 -44.13 25.67 -53.77
C ASP A 2 -43.39 24.48 -53.16
N GLY A 3 -42.20 24.57 -52.55
CA GLY A 3 -41.40 25.69 -52.05
C GLY A 3 -40.69 25.24 -50.76
N VAL A 4 -39.70 26.02 -50.32
CA VAL A 4 -39.08 26.05 -48.96
C VAL A 4 -37.93 25.03 -48.75
N SER A 5 -36.65 25.35 -48.47
CA SER A 5 -35.90 26.45 -47.79
C SER A 5 -35.66 26.27 -46.27
N GLY A 6 -34.40 26.51 -45.86
CA GLY A 6 -33.95 26.79 -44.47
C GLY A 6 -33.23 25.62 -43.79
N GLY A 7 -32.12 25.76 -43.06
CA GLY A 7 -31.31 26.88 -42.59
C GLY A 7 -30.15 26.29 -41.75
N SER A 8 -28.92 26.77 -41.90
CA SER A 8 -28.19 27.66 -40.98
C SER A 8 -28.06 27.18 -39.52
N GLY A 9 -26.81 27.04 -39.06
CA GLY A 9 -26.47 26.80 -37.66
C GLY A 9 -24.97 26.64 -37.43
N THR A 10 -24.22 27.73 -37.58
CA THR A 10 -22.85 27.85 -37.06
C THR A 10 -22.90 28.15 -35.56
N ASN A 11 -22.01 27.54 -34.77
CA ASN A 11 -21.64 28.11 -33.48
C ASN A 11 -20.12 28.10 -33.31
N ARG A 12 -19.63 29.31 -33.05
CA ARG A 12 -18.25 29.76 -33.00
C ARG A 12 -18.09 30.41 -31.64
N LEU A 13 -17.30 29.83 -30.73
CA LEU A 13 -16.75 30.51 -29.55
C LEU A 13 -15.39 29.90 -29.23
N VAL A 14 -14.33 30.48 -29.81
CA VAL A 14 -12.96 30.40 -29.28
C VAL A 14 -12.44 31.84 -29.25
N GLY A 15 -12.42 32.40 -28.06
CA GLY A 15 -11.65 33.57 -27.64
C GLY A 15 -11.11 33.24 -26.25
N GLY A 16 -9.95 33.70 -25.80
CA GLY A 16 -8.98 34.59 -26.43
C GLY A 16 -7.62 34.39 -25.76
N ALA A 17 -6.61 34.93 -26.42
CA ALA A 17 -5.28 35.11 -25.89
C ALA A 17 -5.32 36.10 -24.71
N GLY A 18 -4.59 35.77 -23.65
CA GLY A 18 -4.26 36.67 -22.56
C GLY A 18 -2.84 36.34 -22.10
N GLU A 19 -1.90 37.08 -22.66
CA GLU A 19 -0.57 37.29 -22.11
C GLU A 19 -0.70 37.81 -20.68
N ASP A 20 0.09 37.29 -19.74
CA ASP A 20 0.53 38.04 -18.57
C ASP A 20 1.95 37.60 -18.19
N THR A 21 2.88 38.46 -18.58
CA THR A 21 4.25 38.55 -18.07
C THR A 21 4.25 39.13 -16.66
N PHE A 22 4.82 38.44 -15.69
CA PHE A 22 5.42 39.06 -14.51
C PHE A 22 6.68 38.28 -14.10
N GLY A 23 7.83 38.91 -14.30
CA GLY A 23 9.07 38.55 -13.62
C GLY A 23 9.17 39.23 -12.26
N LEU A 24 10.05 38.70 -11.40
CA LEU A 24 10.89 39.32 -10.36
C LEU A 24 11.44 38.16 -9.50
N HIS A 25 12.70 37.76 -9.68
CA HIS A 25 13.85 38.08 -8.81
C HIS A 25 13.65 37.78 -7.32
N GLY A 26 14.52 36.93 -6.78
CA GLY A 26 14.65 36.70 -5.35
C GLY A 26 15.54 35.51 -5.01
N ASP A 27 16.84 35.62 -5.32
CA ASP A 27 17.88 34.84 -4.66
C ASP A 27 17.83 35.13 -3.14
N VAL A 28 17.82 34.09 -2.31
CA VAL A 28 18.23 34.23 -0.91
C VAL A 28 19.14 33.07 -0.53
N GLU A 29 20.32 33.48 -0.13
CA GLU A 29 21.45 32.71 0.35
C GLU A 29 21.13 31.79 1.53
N THR A 30 21.76 30.63 1.48
CA THR A 30 22.10 29.81 2.64
C THR A 30 23.04 30.56 3.59
N GLN A 31 22.65 30.69 4.87
CA GLN A 31 23.61 30.88 5.96
C GLN A 31 23.38 29.85 7.08
N VAL A 32 24.47 29.11 7.31
CA VAL A 32 24.79 28.28 8.47
C VAL A 32 25.11 29.21 9.66
N VAL A 33 25.11 28.64 10.87
CA VAL A 33 25.56 29.13 12.21
C VAL A 33 24.35 29.29 13.14
N GLY A 34 24.29 28.70 14.33
CA GLY A 34 25.30 27.96 15.08
C GLY A 34 24.70 27.36 16.35
N ASP A 35 25.56 26.60 17.01
CA ASP A 35 25.33 25.88 18.26
C ASP A 35 24.80 26.75 19.39
N ASN A 36 23.86 26.22 20.17
CA ASN A 36 23.72 26.60 21.57
C ASN A 36 23.19 25.43 22.40
N LEU A 37 24.16 24.67 22.94
CA LEU A 37 24.03 23.85 24.13
C LEU A 37 23.66 24.76 25.30
N GLY A 38 22.46 24.58 25.83
CA GLY A 38 22.00 25.21 27.06
C GLY A 38 21.69 24.14 28.10
N ASP A 39 22.64 23.92 29.00
CA ASP A 39 22.51 23.13 30.21
C ASP A 39 21.27 23.52 31.03
N MET A 40 20.45 22.54 31.40
CA MET A 40 19.46 22.70 32.47
C MET A 40 19.89 21.91 33.71
N PRO A 41 19.99 22.54 34.89
CA PRO A 41 20.36 21.86 36.11
C PRO A 41 19.19 21.09 36.74
N ASP A 42 19.52 19.86 37.14
CA ASP A 42 18.86 19.05 38.16
C ASP A 42 18.60 19.88 39.43
N ASN A 43 17.34 19.87 39.90
CA ASN A 43 17.03 20.34 41.25
C ASN A 43 15.90 19.54 41.89
N ARG A 44 16.34 18.52 42.63
CA ARG A 44 15.73 17.92 43.83
C ARG A 44 14.74 18.84 44.57
N LYS A 45 13.64 18.26 45.06
CA LYS A 45 13.39 17.97 46.50
C LYS A 45 11.91 17.64 46.71
N GLU A 46 11.65 16.44 47.20
CA GLU A 46 10.47 16.15 48.02
C GLU A 46 10.50 16.99 49.30
N PRO A 47 9.35 17.25 49.93
CA PRO A 47 9.09 16.51 51.16
C PRO A 47 7.64 16.07 51.40
N ILE A 48 7.62 15.05 52.25
CA ILE A 48 6.54 14.38 52.99
C ILE A 48 5.81 15.32 53.97
N SER A 49 4.49 15.15 54.10
CA SER A 49 3.68 15.36 55.33
C SER A 49 2.23 14.90 55.06
N SER A 50 1.77 13.76 55.57
CA SER A 50 1.21 13.51 56.92
C SER A 50 -0.04 14.32 57.26
N GLU A 51 -1.20 13.66 57.33
CA GLU A 51 -2.33 13.84 58.28
C GLU A 51 -3.48 12.91 57.83
N SER A 52 -3.69 11.74 58.45
CA SER A 52 -4.50 11.47 59.65
C SER A 52 -5.93 12.03 59.58
N GLY A 53 -6.87 11.14 59.24
CA GLY A 53 -8.30 11.37 59.36
C GLY A 53 -9.05 10.04 59.45
N GLU A 54 -9.03 9.44 60.64
CA GLU A 54 -9.96 8.36 60.99
C GLU A 54 -11.40 8.85 60.80
N ASN A 55 -12.21 8.12 60.02
CA ASN A 55 -13.65 8.16 60.18
C ASN A 55 -14.22 6.75 60.14
N LYS A 56 -14.44 6.21 61.34
CA LYS A 56 -15.16 4.97 61.59
C LYS A 56 -16.63 5.16 61.23
N ARG A 57 -17.13 4.42 60.24
CA ARG A 57 -18.54 4.01 60.19
C ARG A 57 -18.62 2.53 59.85
N ASN A 58 -19.33 1.84 60.73
CA ASN A 58 -19.58 0.42 60.75
C ASN A 58 -20.66 0.03 59.71
N PRO A 59 -20.82 -1.27 59.44
CA PRO A 59 -21.26 -1.82 58.16
C PRO A 59 -22.78 -1.85 58.06
N MET A 60 -23.30 -1.51 56.88
CA MET A 60 -24.63 -1.94 56.47
C MET A 60 -24.47 -2.93 55.33
N ASN A 61 -25.04 -4.10 55.59
CA ASN A 61 -25.31 -5.18 54.66
C ASN A 61 -25.92 -4.62 53.37
N ASP A 62 -25.29 -4.93 52.25
CA ASP A 62 -25.98 -5.03 50.97
C ASP A 62 -25.41 -6.25 50.26
N ASP A 63 -25.94 -7.40 50.64
CA ASP A 63 -25.71 -8.69 50.00
C ASP A 63 -26.53 -8.74 48.69
N HIS A 64 -26.32 -7.75 47.81
CA HIS A 64 -26.81 -7.81 46.45
C HIS A 64 -25.61 -8.08 45.53
N TYR A 65 -25.21 -9.35 45.47
CA TYR A 65 -24.44 -9.90 44.36
C TYR A 65 -25.32 -9.86 43.10
N GLY A 66 -25.54 -8.67 42.56
CA GLY A 66 -25.86 -8.48 41.16
C GLY A 66 -24.65 -8.95 40.38
N TYR A 67 -24.71 -10.19 39.88
CA TYR A 67 -23.81 -10.64 38.82
C TYR A 67 -23.97 -9.66 37.66
N ASP A 68 -23.02 -8.73 37.55
CA ASP A 68 -22.83 -7.89 36.39
C ASP A 68 -22.45 -8.82 35.21
N ALA A 69 -23.46 -9.17 34.42
CA ALA A 69 -23.34 -9.96 33.22
C ALA A 69 -22.64 -9.20 32.06
N GLY A 70 -22.02 -8.04 32.34
CA GLY A 70 -21.40 -7.17 31.35
C GLY A 70 -20.02 -7.58 30.82
N TYR A 71 -19.36 -8.60 31.39
CA TYR A 71 -18.02 -9.03 30.92
C TYR A 71 -18.05 -10.20 29.92
N ALA A 72 -19.21 -10.82 29.68
CA ALA A 72 -19.35 -11.84 28.66
C ALA A 72 -19.48 -11.26 27.23
N SER A 73 -19.66 -9.95 27.08
CA SER A 73 -19.98 -9.34 25.77
C SER A 73 -18.77 -9.01 24.92
N ASP A 74 -17.59 -8.72 25.48
CA ASP A 74 -16.51 -8.15 24.68
C ASP A 74 -15.77 -9.22 23.85
N GLN A 75 -15.55 -10.40 24.42
CA GLN A 75 -15.00 -11.53 23.67
C GLN A 75 -16.02 -12.12 22.69
N GLN A 76 -17.29 -12.24 23.06
CA GLN A 76 -18.35 -12.65 22.13
C GLN A 76 -18.62 -11.62 21.03
N ALA A 77 -18.51 -10.32 21.31
CA ALA A 77 -18.60 -9.27 20.30
C ALA A 77 -17.42 -9.33 19.34
N LEU A 78 -16.19 -9.52 19.83
CA LEU A 78 -15.00 -9.71 18.99
C LEU A 78 -15.07 -11.01 18.17
N GLU A 79 -15.65 -12.09 18.71
CA GLU A 79 -15.88 -13.35 17.99
C GLU A 79 -17.00 -13.24 16.94
N ASN A 80 -18.09 -12.53 17.24
CA ASN A 80 -19.16 -12.24 16.29
C ASN A 80 -18.70 -11.32 15.15
N ASP A 81 -17.84 -10.33 15.43
CA ASP A 81 -17.28 -9.44 14.40
C ASP A 81 -16.37 -10.22 13.44
N ARG A 82 -15.62 -11.21 13.95
CA ARG A 82 -14.78 -12.10 13.15
C ARG A 82 -15.58 -13.09 12.29
N GLN A 83 -16.80 -13.45 12.68
CA GLN A 83 -17.70 -14.29 11.88
C GLN A 83 -18.35 -13.54 10.69
N SER A 84 -18.13 -12.23 10.55
CA SER A 84 -18.78 -11.41 9.52
C SER A 84 -17.89 -11.00 8.33
N ILE A 85 -16.58 -11.28 8.36
CA ILE A 85 -15.69 -10.89 7.25
C ILE A 85 -16.03 -11.72 6.00
N PRO A 86 -16.42 -11.11 4.87
CA PRO A 86 -16.82 -11.84 3.68
C PRO A 86 -15.63 -12.56 3.04
N ILE A 87 -15.80 -13.83 2.71
CA ILE A 87 -14.88 -14.55 1.82
C ILE A 87 -15.19 -14.15 0.39
N VAL A 88 -14.22 -13.59 -0.32
CA VAL A 88 -14.35 -13.14 -1.70
C VAL A 88 -13.41 -13.92 -2.62
N THR A 89 -14.00 -14.59 -3.61
CA THR A 89 -13.28 -15.41 -4.60
C THR A 89 -13.27 -14.75 -5.97
N MET A 90 -14.25 -13.90 -6.26
CA MET A 90 -14.37 -13.22 -7.54
C MET A 90 -13.40 -12.03 -7.61
N GLU A 91 -12.73 -11.93 -8.76
CA GLU A 91 -11.78 -10.85 -9.06
C GLU A 91 -12.36 -9.45 -8.83
N LYS A 92 -13.57 -9.20 -9.35
CA LYS A 92 -14.23 -7.89 -9.23
C LYS A 92 -14.40 -7.48 -7.76
N ASP A 93 -14.91 -8.39 -6.93
CA ASP A 93 -15.16 -8.13 -5.51
C ASP A 93 -13.84 -7.92 -4.74
N ARG A 94 -12.77 -8.62 -5.13
CA ARG A 94 -11.43 -8.42 -4.57
C ARG A 94 -10.89 -7.03 -4.90
N ILE A 95 -10.99 -6.61 -6.16
CA ILE A 95 -10.56 -5.26 -6.58
C ILE A 95 -11.38 -4.21 -5.82
N ASP A 96 -12.70 -4.37 -5.75
CA ASP A 96 -13.58 -3.43 -5.06
C ASP A 96 -13.19 -3.33 -3.57
N ALA A 97 -12.96 -4.45 -2.88
CA ALA A 97 -12.46 -4.48 -1.50
C ALA A 97 -11.05 -3.89 -1.33
N LEU A 98 -10.15 -4.10 -2.31
CA LEU A 98 -8.80 -3.51 -2.29
C LEU A 98 -8.85 -2.00 -2.49
N LYS A 99 -9.80 -1.47 -3.26
CA LYS A 99 -9.97 -0.02 -3.47
C LYS A 99 -10.65 0.66 -2.30
N SER A 100 -11.75 0.10 -1.79
CA SER A 100 -12.49 0.66 -0.65
C SER A 100 -11.75 0.50 0.68
N GLY A 101 -10.92 -0.54 0.80
CA GLY A 101 -10.30 -0.90 2.07
C GLY A 101 -11.19 -1.77 2.95
N ASP A 102 -12.36 -2.21 2.47
CA ASP A 102 -13.30 -3.04 3.22
C ASP A 102 -12.71 -4.39 3.62
N PRO A 103 -12.95 -4.87 4.86
CA PRO A 103 -12.50 -6.19 5.29
C PRO A 103 -13.01 -7.30 4.36
N ALA A 104 -12.13 -8.20 3.98
CA ALA A 104 -12.47 -9.39 3.19
C ALA A 104 -11.42 -10.48 3.38
N ILE A 105 -11.77 -11.74 3.13
CA ILE A 105 -10.85 -12.86 3.09
C ILE A 105 -10.67 -13.31 1.65
N PHE A 106 -9.42 -13.30 1.19
CA PHE A 106 -9.00 -13.78 -0.12
C PHE A 106 -8.56 -15.22 0.01
N GLN A 107 -9.47 -16.15 -0.29
CA GLN A 107 -9.13 -17.56 -0.31
C GLN A 107 -8.19 -17.83 -1.49
N ILE A 108 -6.95 -18.18 -1.18
CA ILE A 108 -5.93 -18.58 -2.14
C ILE A 108 -5.11 -19.75 -1.60
N GLU A 109 -5.08 -20.83 -2.37
CA GLU A 109 -4.37 -22.06 -2.05
C GLU A 109 -2.96 -22.05 -2.66
N ARG A 110 -2.06 -22.86 -2.14
CA ARG A 110 -0.76 -23.07 -2.80
C ARG A 110 -0.94 -24.05 -3.96
N ASN A 111 -0.44 -23.68 -5.13
CA ASN A 111 -0.37 -24.57 -6.28
C ASN A 111 0.92 -25.42 -6.21
N PRO A 112 0.85 -26.74 -6.00
CA PRO A 112 2.04 -27.59 -5.91
C PRO A 112 2.79 -27.72 -7.25
N LYS A 113 2.20 -27.24 -8.36
CA LYS A 113 2.82 -27.25 -9.69
C LYS A 113 3.40 -25.89 -10.09
N ALA A 114 3.20 -24.85 -9.27
CA ALA A 114 3.75 -23.54 -9.57
C ALA A 114 5.27 -23.58 -9.41
N ASP A 115 5.97 -23.01 -10.39
CA ASP A 115 7.42 -23.01 -10.47
C ASP A 115 8.00 -21.65 -10.06
N ASN A 116 8.97 -21.66 -9.15
CA ASN A 116 9.70 -20.47 -8.74
C ASN A 116 11.10 -20.37 -9.35
N GLU A 117 11.50 -21.30 -10.21
CA GLU A 117 12.82 -21.35 -10.80
C GLU A 117 13.15 -20.11 -11.63
N ARG A 118 14.44 -19.78 -11.66
CA ARG A 118 14.95 -18.67 -12.47
C ARG A 118 14.81 -19.11 -13.92
N LYS A 119 14.05 -18.35 -14.70
CA LYS A 119 13.96 -18.52 -16.14
C LYS A 119 15.17 -17.87 -16.81
N PHE A 120 15.64 -18.45 -17.93
CA PHE A 120 16.84 -17.97 -18.62
C PHE A 120 16.68 -16.56 -19.21
N TRP A 121 15.44 -16.12 -19.44
CA TRP A 121 15.11 -14.79 -19.95
C TRP A 121 14.94 -13.73 -18.86
N GLU A 122 15.00 -14.12 -17.58
CA GLU A 122 15.04 -13.15 -16.48
C GLU A 122 16.29 -12.29 -16.61
N LYS A 123 16.16 -11.00 -16.30
CA LYS A 123 17.28 -10.05 -16.20
C LYS A 123 17.46 -9.62 -14.74
N PRO A 124 18.12 -10.43 -13.89
CA PRO A 124 18.19 -10.13 -12.46
C PRO A 124 18.93 -8.83 -12.14
N SER A 125 19.86 -8.40 -12.99
CA SER A 125 20.51 -7.09 -12.88
C SER A 125 19.51 -5.93 -12.93
N LEU A 126 18.43 -6.01 -13.71
CA LEU A 126 17.37 -4.99 -13.73
C LEU A 126 16.57 -4.98 -12.43
N GLY A 127 16.26 -6.15 -11.88
CA GLY A 127 15.61 -6.26 -10.56
C GLY A 127 16.48 -5.69 -9.44
N TYR A 128 17.79 -5.98 -9.49
CA TYR A 128 18.77 -5.44 -8.56
C TYR A 128 18.87 -3.92 -8.66
N ASP A 129 19.04 -3.39 -9.87
CA ASP A 129 19.21 -1.96 -10.11
C ASP A 129 17.95 -1.19 -9.65
N ALA A 130 16.74 -1.67 -9.97
CA ALA A 130 15.49 -1.05 -9.53
C ALA A 130 15.36 -1.01 -8.00
N VAL A 131 15.65 -2.11 -7.30
CA VAL A 131 15.62 -2.13 -5.83
C VAL A 131 16.67 -1.18 -5.25
N LYS A 132 17.89 -1.15 -5.78
CA LYS A 132 18.96 -0.26 -5.28
C LYS A 132 18.66 1.21 -5.53
N GLU A 133 18.11 1.55 -6.69
CA GLU A 133 17.73 2.92 -7.07
C GLU A 133 16.65 3.47 -6.13
N HIS A 134 15.70 2.64 -5.72
CA HIS A 134 14.54 3.06 -4.95
C HIS A 134 14.54 2.67 -3.47
N ASP A 135 15.63 2.10 -2.96
CA ASP A 135 15.70 1.49 -1.62
C ASP A 135 15.26 2.45 -0.51
N ARG A 136 15.73 3.71 -0.55
CA ARG A 136 15.33 4.74 0.43
C ARG A 136 13.83 5.05 0.37
N THR A 137 13.24 5.05 -0.82
CA THR A 137 11.81 5.29 -1.00
C THR A 137 11.01 4.09 -0.50
N ILE A 138 11.49 2.87 -0.77
CA ILE A 138 10.90 1.63 -0.25
C ILE A 138 10.88 1.67 1.28
N GLU A 139 12.00 1.97 1.93
CA GLU A 139 12.08 2.04 3.40
C GLU A 139 11.12 3.09 3.97
N LYS A 140 11.10 4.28 3.38
CA LYS A 140 10.18 5.36 3.78
C LYS A 140 8.71 4.93 3.70
N MET A 141 8.30 4.29 2.59
CA MET A 141 6.90 3.87 2.42
C MET A 141 6.55 2.66 3.26
N ALA A 142 7.49 1.72 3.43
CA ALA A 142 7.37 0.59 4.33
C ALA A 142 7.11 1.05 5.77
N GLU A 143 7.90 2.00 6.27
CA GLU A 143 7.73 2.59 7.59
C GLU A 143 6.38 3.32 7.70
N LYS A 144 6.08 4.21 6.75
CA LYS A 144 4.84 5.00 6.71
C LYS A 144 3.59 4.11 6.78
N HIS A 145 3.58 3.01 6.04
CA HIS A 145 2.41 2.13 5.93
C HIS A 145 2.48 0.88 6.80
N LYS A 146 3.56 0.68 7.56
CA LYS A 146 3.82 -0.50 8.41
C LYS A 146 3.79 -1.80 7.61
N VAL A 147 4.52 -1.83 6.50
CA VAL A 147 4.69 -2.99 5.61
C VAL A 147 6.13 -3.46 5.71
N ASP A 148 6.37 -4.76 5.56
CA ASP A 148 7.73 -5.27 5.48
C ASP A 148 8.41 -4.73 4.20
N PRO A 149 9.52 -3.97 4.30
CA PRO A 149 10.20 -3.44 3.12
C PRO A 149 10.72 -4.55 2.20
N ASP A 150 11.08 -5.73 2.72
CA ASP A 150 11.57 -6.85 1.92
C ASP A 150 10.47 -7.43 1.01
N LEU A 151 9.20 -7.31 1.41
CA LEU A 151 8.08 -7.70 0.55
C LEU A 151 7.94 -6.73 -0.63
N ILE A 152 8.11 -5.43 -0.39
CA ILE A 152 8.09 -4.41 -1.44
C ILE A 152 9.27 -4.62 -2.40
N ARG A 153 10.48 -4.87 -1.87
CA ARG A 153 11.67 -5.20 -2.67
C ARG A 153 11.47 -6.43 -3.53
N ALA A 154 10.86 -7.49 -2.98
CA ALA A 154 10.59 -8.72 -3.73
C ALA A 154 9.65 -8.49 -4.91
N VAL A 155 8.57 -7.71 -4.71
CA VAL A 155 7.64 -7.35 -5.78
C VAL A 155 8.33 -6.46 -6.82
N MET A 156 9.03 -5.40 -6.40
CA MET A 156 9.76 -4.50 -7.31
C MET A 156 10.77 -5.26 -8.17
N TRP A 157 11.58 -6.12 -7.53
CA TRP A 157 12.53 -6.96 -8.24
C TRP A 157 11.82 -7.83 -9.28
N ALA A 158 10.69 -8.44 -8.91
CA ALA A 158 9.99 -9.35 -9.80
C ALA A 158 9.44 -8.63 -11.05
N GLU A 159 8.81 -7.47 -10.87
CA GLU A 159 8.32 -6.63 -11.97
C GLU A 159 9.45 -6.24 -12.93
N ASN A 160 10.59 -5.80 -12.39
CA ASN A 160 11.70 -5.29 -13.22
C ASN A 160 12.51 -6.42 -13.88
N ALA A 161 12.74 -7.53 -13.19
CA ALA A 161 13.52 -8.65 -13.72
C ALA A 161 12.76 -9.47 -14.78
N ARG A 162 11.41 -9.49 -14.73
CA ARG A 162 10.56 -10.27 -15.65
C ARG A 162 9.72 -9.41 -16.63
N GLY A 163 9.61 -8.10 -16.42
CA GLY A 163 8.77 -7.20 -17.23
C GLY A 163 9.13 -7.13 -18.72
N HIS A 164 10.38 -7.44 -19.09
CA HIS A 164 10.83 -7.38 -20.48
C HIS A 164 10.39 -8.55 -21.38
N TRP A 165 9.93 -9.68 -20.83
CA TRP A 165 9.46 -10.85 -21.62
C TRP A 165 7.99 -11.19 -21.35
N TYR A 166 7.52 -10.93 -20.12
CA TYR A 166 6.14 -11.17 -19.70
C TYR A 166 5.32 -9.89 -19.60
N GLY A 167 5.57 -8.91 -20.48
CA GLY A 167 4.64 -7.81 -20.73
C GLY A 167 3.30 -8.35 -21.27
N ALA A 168 2.52 -8.97 -20.38
CA ALA A 168 1.13 -8.67 -20.18
C ALA A 168 0.03 -9.42 -20.95
N ASN A 169 0.09 -10.74 -21.18
CA ASN A 169 -1.13 -11.42 -21.68
C ASN A 169 -2.30 -11.45 -20.66
N ASP A 170 -2.09 -11.77 -19.37
CA ASP A 170 -3.20 -11.71 -18.37
C ASP A 170 -3.43 -10.29 -17.81
N PHE A 171 -2.41 -9.42 -17.86
CA PHE A 171 -2.45 -8.06 -17.34
C PHE A 171 -2.93 -7.06 -18.43
N LEU A 172 -2.54 -7.17 -19.70
CA LEU A 172 -3.10 -6.37 -20.83
C LEU A 172 -4.54 -6.76 -21.14
N ASP A 173 -4.93 -8.04 -20.99
CA ASP A 173 -6.31 -8.45 -21.30
C ASP A 173 -7.35 -7.79 -20.38
N ARG A 174 -6.92 -7.25 -19.22
CA ARG A 174 -7.76 -6.47 -18.30
C ARG A 174 -7.41 -4.96 -18.25
N ILE A 175 -6.29 -4.54 -18.86
CA ILE A 175 -5.67 -3.19 -18.80
C ILE A 175 -5.46 -2.62 -20.21
N GLY A 176 -6.37 -2.91 -21.13
CA GLY A 176 -6.28 -2.48 -22.54
C GLY A 176 -6.38 -0.96 -22.79
N PHE A 177 -6.23 -0.07 -21.80
CA PHE A 177 -6.35 1.38 -22.00
C PHE A 177 -5.47 2.31 -21.13
N SER A 178 -4.48 1.85 -20.36
CA SER A 178 -3.57 2.77 -19.66
C SER A 178 -2.15 2.24 -19.52
N ASP A 179 -1.19 3.09 -19.90
CA ASP A 179 0.25 2.86 -19.76
C ASP A 179 0.59 2.65 -18.28
N THR A 180 1.01 1.44 -17.92
CA THR A 180 1.43 1.15 -16.55
C THR A 180 2.76 1.80 -16.25
N VAL A 181 2.88 2.36 -15.04
CA VAL A 181 4.07 3.12 -14.69
C VAL A 181 5.02 2.30 -13.82
N MET A 182 6.29 2.27 -14.24
CA MET A 182 7.42 1.80 -13.45
C MET A 182 7.64 2.68 -12.20
N PRO A 183 8.31 2.18 -11.14
CA PRO A 183 9.02 0.90 -11.03
C PRO A 183 8.17 -0.29 -10.55
N MET A 184 6.95 -0.08 -10.07
CA MET A 184 6.09 -1.14 -9.54
C MET A 184 4.99 -1.57 -10.52
N ASN A 185 5.00 -1.08 -11.77
CA ASN A 185 4.05 -1.49 -12.81
C ASN A 185 2.57 -1.34 -12.40
N ILE A 186 2.25 -0.31 -11.60
CA ILE A 186 0.88 -0.02 -11.15
C ILE A 186 0.11 0.67 -12.28
N ASN A 187 -1.11 0.21 -12.53
CA ASN A 187 -2.05 0.89 -13.43
C ASN A 187 -2.64 2.15 -12.76
N PRO A 188 -2.43 3.36 -13.32
CA PRO A 188 -2.99 4.61 -12.78
C PRO A 188 -4.52 4.64 -12.74
N ASP A 189 -5.18 4.18 -13.81
CA ASP A 189 -6.65 4.20 -13.90
C ASP A 189 -7.29 3.26 -12.89
N GLU A 190 -6.62 2.16 -12.57
CA GLU A 190 -7.14 1.20 -11.61
C GLU A 190 -6.84 1.62 -10.16
N TRP A 191 -5.63 2.06 -9.86
CA TRP A 191 -5.12 2.12 -8.48
C TRP A 191 -4.83 3.53 -7.95
N ALA A 192 -4.98 4.60 -8.74
CA ALA A 192 -4.70 5.97 -8.27
C ALA A 192 -5.54 6.38 -7.04
N SER A 193 -6.74 5.81 -6.88
CA SER A 193 -7.60 6.04 -5.71
C SER A 193 -6.98 5.60 -4.38
N LEU A 194 -5.95 4.74 -4.40
CA LEU A 194 -5.28 4.27 -3.17
C LEU A 194 -4.54 5.37 -2.42
N ILE A 195 -4.13 6.44 -3.11
CA ILE A 195 -3.34 7.54 -2.54
C ILE A 195 -4.06 8.90 -2.65
N GLU A 196 -5.37 8.90 -2.86
CA GLU A 196 -6.19 10.13 -3.05
C GLU A 196 -5.63 11.08 -4.13
N LYS A 197 -4.95 10.52 -5.15
CA LYS A 197 -4.37 11.27 -6.27
C LYS A 197 -4.99 10.81 -7.60
N GLN A 198 -4.90 11.65 -8.62
CA GLN A 198 -5.37 11.35 -9.98
C GLN A 198 -4.23 10.78 -10.84
N GLY A 199 -4.60 10.07 -11.92
CA GLY A 199 -3.77 9.06 -12.60
C GLY A 199 -2.43 9.52 -13.19
N ASP A 200 -2.29 10.79 -13.58
CA ASP A 200 -1.02 11.37 -14.07
C ASP A 200 0.09 11.33 -13.02
N ARG A 201 -0.26 11.23 -11.72
CA ARG A 201 0.71 11.28 -10.63
C ARG A 201 1.41 9.95 -10.36
N LEU A 202 0.88 8.82 -10.81
CA LEU A 202 1.59 7.54 -10.65
C LEU A 202 2.78 7.40 -11.61
N GLU A 203 3.00 8.38 -12.51
CA GLU A 203 4.25 8.56 -13.26
C GLU A 203 5.44 8.89 -12.35
N ASN A 204 5.17 9.49 -11.18
CA ASN A 204 6.19 9.76 -10.19
C ASN A 204 6.56 8.47 -9.43
N PRO A 205 7.84 8.05 -9.43
CA PRO A 205 8.26 6.83 -8.72
C PRO A 205 7.88 6.80 -7.23
N LEU A 206 7.84 7.94 -6.56
CA LEU A 206 7.43 8.03 -5.16
C LEU A 206 5.95 7.65 -4.97
N ASP A 207 5.08 8.20 -5.80
CA ASP A 207 3.63 7.96 -5.74
C ASP A 207 3.31 6.53 -6.22
N ASN A 208 4.04 6.04 -7.22
CA ASN A 208 3.97 4.67 -7.71
C ASN A 208 4.30 3.65 -6.60
N ILE A 209 5.42 3.86 -5.90
CA ILE A 209 5.86 2.99 -4.79
C ILE A 209 4.90 3.11 -3.61
N GLU A 210 4.38 4.30 -3.30
CA GLU A 210 3.39 4.48 -2.24
C GLU A 210 2.10 3.70 -2.53
N ALA A 211 1.53 3.86 -3.72
CA ALA A 211 0.33 3.13 -4.14
C ALA A 211 0.56 1.61 -4.11
N ALA A 212 1.69 1.14 -4.64
CA ALA A 212 2.08 -0.27 -4.57
C ALA A 212 2.19 -0.78 -3.14
N THR A 213 2.77 0.01 -2.22
CA THR A 213 2.91 -0.34 -0.81
C THR A 213 1.54 -0.52 -0.14
N ILE A 214 0.60 0.40 -0.41
CA ILE A 214 -0.77 0.31 0.09
C ILE A 214 -1.47 -0.93 -0.48
N LEU A 215 -1.31 -1.20 -1.77
CA LEU A 215 -1.90 -2.38 -2.41
C LEU A 215 -1.37 -3.68 -1.79
N ILE A 216 -0.05 -3.82 -1.67
CA ILE A 216 0.62 -4.97 -1.03
C ILE A 216 0.10 -5.17 0.40
N LYS A 217 -0.01 -4.09 1.17
CA LYS A 217 -0.58 -4.13 2.53
C LYS A 217 -2.00 -4.67 2.52
N ARG A 218 -2.87 -4.11 1.66
CA ARG A 218 -4.28 -4.47 1.59
C ARG A 218 -4.46 -5.92 1.13
N ILE A 219 -3.64 -6.42 0.22
CA ILE A 219 -3.62 -7.83 -0.17
C ILE A 219 -3.20 -8.70 1.03
N GLY A 220 -2.10 -8.36 1.71
CA GLY A 220 -1.59 -9.12 2.85
C GLY A 220 -2.58 -9.22 4.01
N GLN A 221 -3.32 -8.14 4.29
CA GLN A 221 -4.36 -8.12 5.34
C GLN A 221 -5.56 -9.03 5.05
N ARG A 222 -5.74 -9.45 3.80
CA ARG A 222 -6.89 -10.25 3.36
C ARG A 222 -6.52 -11.71 3.14
N ILE A 223 -5.24 -12.08 3.26
CA ILE A 223 -4.78 -13.47 3.19
C ILE A 223 -4.66 -14.00 4.62
N GLU A 224 -5.32 -15.11 4.91
CA GLU A 224 -5.30 -15.72 6.24
C GLU A 224 -3.93 -16.30 6.59
N GLY A 225 -3.59 -16.20 7.89
CA GLY A 225 -2.38 -16.78 8.46
C GLY A 225 -1.19 -15.82 8.50
N PRO A 226 0.04 -16.34 8.68
CA PRO A 226 1.24 -15.51 8.61
C PRO A 226 1.44 -14.98 7.18
N THR A 227 2.17 -13.86 7.06
CA THR A 227 2.51 -13.25 5.76
C THR A 227 3.10 -14.28 4.79
N ASP A 228 2.41 -14.53 3.68
CA ASP A 228 2.85 -15.41 2.60
C ASP A 228 3.07 -14.59 1.32
N ALA A 229 4.33 -14.25 1.06
CA ALA A 229 4.75 -13.45 -0.08
C ALA A 229 4.34 -14.07 -1.43
N ALA A 230 4.21 -15.39 -1.53
CA ALA A 230 3.81 -16.03 -2.78
C ALA A 230 2.32 -15.85 -3.08
N LYS A 231 1.48 -15.96 -2.05
CA LYS A 231 0.05 -15.66 -2.15
C LYS A 231 -0.17 -14.19 -2.49
N ILE A 232 0.54 -13.28 -1.80
CA ILE A 232 0.49 -11.84 -2.07
C ILE A 232 0.90 -11.56 -3.52
N GLY A 233 2.04 -12.08 -3.96
CA GLY A 233 2.53 -11.91 -5.34
C GLY A 233 1.59 -12.48 -6.40
N SER A 234 0.84 -13.53 -6.07
CA SER A 234 -0.15 -14.12 -6.98
C SER A 234 -1.37 -13.21 -7.16
N ILE A 235 -1.91 -12.66 -6.06
CA ILE A 235 -3.03 -11.71 -6.10
C ILE A 235 -2.61 -10.39 -6.73
N TRP A 236 -1.39 -9.94 -6.44
CA TRP A 236 -0.77 -8.77 -7.07
C TRP A 236 -0.73 -8.93 -8.60
N ASN A 237 -0.29 -10.09 -9.09
CA ASN A 237 -0.22 -10.38 -10.51
C ASN A 237 -1.60 -10.49 -11.18
N PHE A 238 -2.58 -11.06 -10.47
CA PHE A 238 -3.95 -11.18 -10.94
C PHE A 238 -4.89 -11.39 -9.74
N SER A 239 -5.82 -10.46 -9.52
CA SER A 239 -6.69 -10.50 -8.33
C SER A 239 -7.60 -11.73 -8.29
N GLY A 240 -7.95 -12.32 -9.43
CA GLY A 240 -8.77 -13.52 -9.54
C GLY A 240 -8.06 -14.85 -9.26
N ARG A 241 -6.82 -14.85 -8.76
CA ARG A 241 -6.10 -16.11 -8.45
C ARG A 241 -6.74 -16.86 -7.29
N GLU A 242 -7.21 -18.08 -7.55
CA GLU A 242 -7.60 -19.04 -6.51
C GLU A 242 -6.42 -19.85 -5.98
N LYS A 243 -5.32 -19.91 -6.75
CA LYS A 243 -4.09 -20.62 -6.38
C LYS A 243 -2.85 -19.80 -6.69
N THR A 244 -1.74 -20.08 -6.01
CA THR A 244 -0.46 -19.41 -6.30
C THR A 244 -0.02 -19.63 -7.74
N SER A 245 0.55 -18.58 -8.35
CA SER A 245 1.12 -18.61 -9.71
C SER A 245 2.64 -18.75 -9.68
N ASP A 246 3.26 -19.08 -10.82
CA ASP A 246 4.73 -19.07 -10.97
C ASP A 246 5.34 -17.70 -10.64
N PHE A 247 4.60 -16.62 -10.93
CA PHE A 247 5.01 -15.26 -10.59
C PHE A 247 4.96 -15.03 -9.07
N GLY A 248 3.89 -15.47 -8.41
CA GLY A 248 3.78 -15.43 -6.96
C GLY A 248 4.86 -16.26 -6.28
N GLU A 249 5.05 -17.51 -6.66
CA GLU A 249 6.10 -18.37 -6.06
C GLU A 249 7.51 -17.81 -6.30
N TYR A 250 7.75 -17.15 -7.44
CA TYR A 250 8.98 -16.40 -7.69
C TYR A 250 9.16 -15.22 -6.72
N ILE A 251 8.13 -14.40 -6.48
CA ILE A 251 8.16 -13.36 -5.43
C ILE A 251 8.44 -13.98 -4.06
N GLY A 252 7.78 -15.11 -3.74
CA GLY A 252 8.01 -15.84 -2.50
C GLY A 252 9.47 -16.26 -2.31
N ARG A 253 10.11 -16.76 -3.38
CA ARG A 253 11.53 -17.07 -3.38
C ARG A 253 12.38 -15.81 -3.20
N LEU A 254 12.12 -14.73 -3.94
CA LEU A 254 12.88 -13.47 -3.82
C LEU A 254 12.81 -12.91 -2.39
N TYR A 255 11.62 -12.92 -1.78
CA TYR A 255 11.41 -12.49 -0.40
C TYR A 255 12.24 -13.29 0.61
N LYS A 256 12.35 -14.60 0.40
CA LYS A 256 13.18 -15.50 1.22
C LYS A 256 14.68 -15.30 0.99
N ASP A 257 15.09 -15.22 -0.27
CA ASP A 257 16.50 -15.25 -0.68
C ASP A 257 17.19 -13.89 -0.59
N ARG A 258 16.39 -12.80 -0.60
CA ARG A 258 16.81 -11.40 -0.51
C ARG A 258 18.01 -11.07 -1.43
N PRO A 259 17.88 -11.31 -2.75
CA PRO A 259 19.03 -11.19 -3.66
C PRO A 259 19.59 -9.77 -3.77
N TRP A 260 18.82 -8.74 -3.38
CA TRP A 260 19.30 -7.35 -3.26
C TRP A 260 20.37 -7.13 -2.18
N ASN A 261 20.56 -8.09 -1.27
CA ASN A 261 21.64 -8.06 -0.27
C ASN A 261 22.95 -8.70 -0.77
N LYS A 262 22.96 -9.22 -2.00
CA LYS A 262 24.13 -9.85 -2.63
C LYS A 262 24.78 -8.89 -3.62
N ASP A 263 25.90 -9.31 -4.20
CA ASP A 263 26.51 -8.59 -5.31
C ASP A 263 25.58 -8.52 -6.51
N ARG A 264 25.73 -7.46 -7.31
CA ARG A 264 24.94 -7.24 -8.52
C ARG A 264 25.07 -8.48 -9.43
N PRO A 265 23.96 -9.13 -9.81
CA PRO A 265 24.02 -10.25 -10.72
C PRO A 265 24.61 -9.83 -12.07
N ASP A 266 25.44 -10.69 -12.66
CA ASP A 266 26.02 -10.54 -14.00
C ASP A 266 26.99 -9.33 -14.14
N GLY A 267 27.54 -8.84 -13.02
CA GLY A 267 28.59 -7.80 -12.94
C GLY A 267 30.01 -8.33 -12.78
#